data_AF-A0A315TBB3-F1
#
_entry.id   AF-A0A315TBB3-F1
#
_cell.length_a   1.000
_cell.length_b   1.000
_cell.length_c   1.000
_cell.angle_alpha   90.00
_cell.angle_beta   90.00
_cell.angle_gamma   90.00
#
_symmetry.space_group_name_H-M   'P 1'
#
loop_
_entity.id
_entity.type
_entity.pdbx_description
1 polymer ?
#
loop_
_entity_poly.entity_id
_entity_poly.type
_entity_poly.pdbx_seq_one_letter_code
_entity_poly.pdbx_strand_id
1 'polypeptide(L)'
;MDVRFTAAGIPLAVRYDGRVWAVAAEPLHWFTRDSWWQTQRTVPVGVGNVVDIEHWRVQVRLGTSSAALRTFELRRDPLAEQWLLESIADN
;
A
#
# COMPACT_ATOMS: atom_id res chain seq x y z
N MET A 1 8.07 4.60 -1.24
CA MET A 1 7.15 5.26 -0.30
C MET A 1 7.33 4.63 1.08
N ASP A 2 6.95 5.29 2.18
CA ASP A 2 7.09 4.74 3.54
C ASP A 2 5.73 4.66 4.23
N VAL A 3 5.43 3.49 4.83
CA VAL A 3 4.17 3.25 5.56
C VAL A 3 4.53 2.88 6.99
N ARG A 4 3.93 3.60 7.94
CA ARG A 4 4.06 3.30 9.36
C ARG A 4 2.89 2.46 9.79
N PHE A 5 3.19 1.35 10.47
CA PHE A 5 2.20 0.43 11.00
C PHE A 5 2.14 0.51 12.52
N THR A 6 0.99 0.15 13.08
CA THR A 6 0.85 -0.16 14.50
C THR A 6 1.54 -1.48 14.83
N ALA A 7 1.68 -1.81 16.12
CA ALA A 7 2.19 -3.11 16.55
C ALA A 7 1.32 -4.29 16.08
N ALA A 8 0.05 -4.05 15.73
CA ALA A 8 -0.86 -5.03 15.18
C ALA A 8 -0.76 -5.17 13.63
N GLY A 9 0.15 -4.43 12.98
CA GLY A 9 0.31 -4.47 11.52
C GLY A 9 -0.73 -3.65 10.75
N ILE A 10 -1.40 -2.68 11.40
CA ILE A 10 -2.41 -1.82 10.76
C ILE A 10 -1.75 -0.50 10.32
N PRO A 11 -1.97 0.00 9.09
CA PRO A 11 -1.45 1.29 8.66
C PRO A 11 -1.91 2.44 9.58
N LEU A 12 -0.96 3.24 10.05
CA LEU A 12 -1.19 4.42 10.89
C LEU A 12 -0.92 5.72 10.13
N ALA A 13 0.12 5.73 9.30
CA ALA A 13 0.48 6.91 8.51
C ALA A 13 1.26 6.52 7.25
N VAL A 14 1.13 7.34 6.22
CA VAL A 14 1.83 7.20 4.95
C VAL A 14 2.67 8.44 4.70
N ARG A 15 3.95 8.26 4.34
CA ARG A 15 4.79 9.35 3.85
C ARG A 15 4.84 9.31 2.33
N TYR A 16 4.28 10.35 1.72
CA TYR A 16 4.17 10.51 0.28
C TYR A 16 4.36 11.99 -0.09
N ASP A 17 5.11 12.24 -1.17
CA ASP A 17 5.40 13.58 -1.68
C ASP A 17 5.98 14.54 -0.62
N GLY A 18 6.95 14.04 0.16
CA GLY A 18 7.58 14.80 1.25
C GLY A 18 6.67 15.11 2.45
N ARG A 19 5.40 14.67 2.43
CA ARG A 19 4.39 14.94 3.46
C ARG A 19 4.01 13.66 4.20
N VAL A 20 3.56 13.82 5.45
CA VAL A 20 3.03 12.72 6.26
C VAL A 20 1.50 12.82 6.30
N TRP A 21 0.85 11.77 5.84
CA TRP A 21 -0.58 11.61 5.77
C TRP A 21 -1.03 10.64 6.86
N ALA A 22 -1.87 11.10 7.78
CA ALA A 22 -2.37 10.26 8.88
C ALA A 22 -3.60 9.47 8.42
N VAL A 23 -3.66 8.18 8.75
CA VAL A 23 -4.84 7.35 8.50
C VAL A 23 -5.97 7.83 9.40
N ALA A 24 -7.13 8.09 8.79
CA ALA A 24 -8.27 8.75 9.42
C ALA A 24 -9.53 7.89 9.50
N ALA A 25 -9.54 6.74 8.82
CA ALA A 25 -10.61 5.76 8.87
C ALA A 25 -10.02 4.34 8.91
N GLU A 26 -10.87 3.34 9.18
CA GLU A 26 -10.46 1.94 9.19
C GLU A 26 -9.91 1.53 7.80
N PRO A 27 -8.68 1.00 7.74
CA PRO A 27 -8.06 0.64 6.48
C PRO A 27 -8.57 -0.71 5.97
N LEU A 28 -8.68 -0.86 4.65
CA LEU A 28 -9.08 -2.11 4.01
C LEU A 28 -7.83 -2.87 3.56
N HIS A 29 -7.74 -4.15 3.94
CA HIS A 29 -6.63 -5.05 3.61
C HIS A 29 -7.11 -6.19 2.72
N TRP A 30 -6.40 -6.45 1.62
CA TRP A 30 -6.65 -7.64 0.81
C TRP A 30 -5.38 -8.12 0.12
N PHE A 31 -5.46 -9.33 -0.44
CA PHE A 31 -4.42 -9.90 -1.28
C PHE A 31 -4.95 -10.11 -2.69
N THR A 32 -4.14 -9.80 -3.70
CA THR A 32 -4.42 -10.16 -5.09
C THR A 32 -3.40 -11.17 -5.58
N ARG A 33 -3.71 -11.86 -6.68
CA ARG A 33 -2.78 -12.78 -7.32
C ARG A 33 -2.23 -12.21 -8.61
N ASP A 34 -0.91 -12.06 -8.70
CA ASP A 34 -0.27 -11.75 -9.97
C ASP A 34 -0.13 -13.03 -10.79
N SER A 35 -0.67 -13.00 -12.01
CA SER A 35 -0.50 -14.08 -12.98
C SER A 35 0.81 -13.83 -13.72
N TRP A 36 1.95 -14.04 -13.06
CA TRP A 36 3.28 -13.77 -13.64
C TRP A 36 3.55 -14.54 -14.95
N TRP A 37 2.80 -15.61 -15.25
CA TRP A 37 2.78 -16.29 -16.54
C TRP A 37 2.24 -15.43 -17.71
N GLN A 38 1.46 -14.39 -17.45
CA GLN A 38 0.96 -13.47 -18.48
C GLN A 38 1.95 -12.33 -18.79
N THR A 39 2.87 -12.00 -17.88
CA THR A 39 3.71 -10.78 -17.98
C THR A 39 5.12 -11.02 -18.51
N GLN A 40 5.47 -12.26 -18.91
CA GLN A 40 6.80 -12.64 -19.46
C GLN A 40 8.03 -12.19 -18.63
N ARG A 41 7.85 -11.82 -17.35
CA ARG A 41 8.96 -11.57 -16.43
C ARG A 41 9.42 -12.89 -15.86
N THR A 42 10.63 -13.31 -16.21
CA THR A 42 11.28 -14.48 -15.62
C THR A 42 11.50 -14.22 -14.12
N VAL A 43 10.71 -14.89 -13.29
CA VAL A 43 10.94 -14.94 -11.85
C VAL A 43 12.20 -15.79 -11.60
N PRO A 44 13.17 -15.32 -10.78
CA PRO A 44 14.31 -16.14 -10.38
C PRO A 44 13.86 -17.44 -9.70
N VAL A 45 14.45 -18.57 -10.10
CA VAL A 45 14.22 -19.87 -9.46
C VAL A 45 14.53 -19.76 -7.96
N GLY A 46 13.55 -20.08 -7.11
CA GLY A 46 13.69 -20.09 -5.65
C GLY A 46 12.78 -19.15 -4.87
N VAL A 47 12.01 -18.25 -5.51
CA VAL A 47 11.07 -17.36 -4.81
C VAL A 47 9.70 -18.04 -4.69
N GLY A 48 9.47 -18.73 -3.57
CA GLY A 48 8.33 -19.63 -3.37
C GLY A 48 6.94 -18.99 -3.23
N ASN A 49 6.80 -17.66 -3.26
CA ASN A 49 5.51 -17.02 -3.08
C ASN A 49 5.35 -15.64 -3.75
N VAL A 50 5.73 -15.51 -5.04
CA VAL A 50 5.54 -14.25 -5.82
C VAL A 50 4.09 -14.04 -6.27
N VAL A 51 3.17 -14.88 -5.78
CA VAL A 51 1.79 -14.92 -6.28
C VAL A 51 0.90 -13.97 -5.47
N ASP A 52 1.01 -13.95 -4.15
CA ASP A 52 0.13 -13.14 -3.30
C ASP A 52 0.72 -11.74 -3.09
N ILE A 53 0.12 -10.74 -3.76
CA ILE A 53 0.45 -9.33 -3.59
C ILE A 53 -0.45 -8.76 -2.50
N GLU A 54 0.15 -8.18 -1.46
CA GLU A 54 -0.55 -7.49 -0.39
C GLU A 54 -0.99 -6.08 -0.84
N HIS A 55 -2.23 -5.71 -0.55
CA HIS A 55 -2.78 -4.39 -0.86
C HIS A 55 -3.48 -3.75 0.34
N TRP A 56 -3.32 -2.44 0.46
CA TRP A 56 -4.06 -1.62 1.42
C TRP A 56 -4.78 -0.47 0.73
N ARG A 57 -6.03 -0.22 1.14
CA ARG A 57 -6.73 1.03 0.86
C ARG A 57 -6.88 1.79 2.17
N VAL A 58 -6.28 2.95 2.23
CA VAL A 58 -6.26 3.79 3.42
C VAL A 58 -6.88 5.13 3.13
N GLN A 59 -7.82 5.56 3.98
CA GLN A 59 -8.28 6.94 3.95
C GLN A 59 -7.36 7.77 4.83
N VAL A 60 -6.73 8.77 4.22
CA VAL A 60 -5.71 9.59 4.86
C VAL A 60 -6.06 11.07 4.78
N ARG A 61 -5.51 11.85 5.72
CA ARG A 61 -5.59 13.32 5.70
C ARG A 61 -4.25 13.94 6.05
N LEU A 62 -4.07 15.17 5.60
CA LEU A 62 -2.86 15.96 5.87
C LEU A 62 -3.09 16.87 7.08
N GLY A 63 -2.33 16.68 8.15
CA GLY A 63 -2.32 17.62 9.28
C GLY A 63 -3.62 17.65 10.10
N THR A 64 -4.33 18.78 10.08
CA THR A 64 -5.47 19.06 10.97
C THR A 64 -6.70 18.21 10.64
N SER A 65 -7.60 18.07 11.61
CA SER A 65 -8.85 17.28 11.46
C SER A 65 -9.79 17.80 10.37
N SER A 66 -9.63 19.06 9.92
CA SER A 66 -10.42 19.71 8.87
C SER A 66 -9.91 19.50 7.44
N ALA A 67 -8.75 18.88 7.24
CA ALA A 67 -8.21 18.63 5.90
C ALA A 67 -9.04 17.57 5.16
N ALA A 68 -9.16 17.74 3.83
CA ALA A 68 -9.87 16.80 2.98
C ALA A 68 -9.28 15.39 3.07
N LEU A 69 -10.16 14.40 3.10
CA LEU A 69 -9.77 12.99 3.04
C LEU A 69 -9.36 12.62 1.61
N ARG A 70 -8.29 11.86 1.51
CA ARG A 70 -7.89 11.20 0.27
C ARG A 70 -7.82 9.70 0.51
N THR A 71 -8.14 8.94 -0.52
CA THR A 71 -8.02 7.49 -0.50
C THR A 71 -6.75 7.12 -1.23
N PHE A 72 -5.82 6.46 -0.54
CA PHE A 72 -4.61 5.92 -1.15
C PHE A 72 -4.77 4.42 -1.26
N GLU A 73 -4.51 3.88 -2.45
CA GLU A 73 -4.37 2.45 -2.68
C GLU A 73 -2.89 2.11 -2.80
N LEU A 74 -2.46 1.15 -1.99
CA LEU A 74 -1.07 0.77 -1.79
C LEU A 74 -0.92 -0.70 -2.18
N ARG A 75 0.20 -1.01 -2.80
CA ARG A 75 0.56 -2.36 -3.21
C ARG A 75 1.95 -2.71 -2.69
N ARG A 76 2.12 -3.89 -2.11
CA ARG A 76 3.43 -4.38 -1.70
C ARG A 76 4.16 -4.98 -2.88
N ASP A 77 5.39 -4.53 -3.11
CA ASP A 77 6.27 -5.12 -4.10
C ASP A 77 6.75 -6.50 -3.58
N PRO A 78 6.42 -7.60 -4.27
CA PRO A 78 6.79 -8.94 -3.82
C PRO A 78 8.29 -9.20 -3.91
N LEU A 79 9.05 -8.41 -4.69
CA LEU A 79 10.50 -8.61 -4.87
C LEU A 79 11.35 -7.72 -3.97
N ALA A 80 10.81 -6.59 -3.51
CA ALA A 80 11.57 -5.59 -2.77
C ALA A 80 10.97 -5.25 -1.38
N GLU A 81 9.91 -5.96 -0.96
CA GLU A 81 9.17 -5.77 0.30
C GLU A 81 8.73 -4.32 0.58
N GLN A 82 8.75 -3.47 -0.45
CA GLN A 82 8.46 -2.03 -0.36
C GLN A 82 7.00 -1.75 -0.71
N TRP A 83 6.45 -0.70 -0.11
CA TRP A 83 5.13 -0.20 -0.48
C TRP A 83 5.21 0.76 -1.66
N LEU A 84 4.39 0.48 -2.67
CA LEU A 84 4.18 1.31 -3.84
C LEU A 84 2.79 1.92 -3.77
N LEU A 85 2.68 3.18 -4.21
CA LEU A 85 1.40 3.83 -4.40
C LEU A 85 0.81 3.37 -5.74
N GLU A 86 -0.38 2.79 -5.70
CA GLU A 86 -1.11 2.30 -6.88
C GLU A 86 -2.05 3.38 -7.42
N SER A 87 -2.82 4.02 -6.53
CA SER A 87 -3.74 5.10 -6.91
C SER A 87 -3.97 6.10 -5.77
N ILE A 88 -4.36 7.32 -6.13
CA ILE A 88 -4.90 8.32 -5.21
C ILE A 88 -6.24 8.77 -5.77
N ALA A 89 -7.27 8.72 -4.93
CA ALA A 89 -8.56 9.33 -5.20
C ALA A 89 -8.86 10.42 -4.15
N ASP A 90 -9.39 11.54 -4.61
CA ASP A 90 -9.95 12.57 -3.74
C ASP A 90 -11.38 12.17 -3.38
N ASN A 91 -11.75 12.28 -2.10
CA ASN A 91 -13.09 11.92 -1.58
C ASN A 91 -14.01 13.14 -1.52
#